data_AF-A0AAE3A1U7-F1
#
_entry.id   AF-A0AAE3A1U7-F1
#
_cell.length_a   1.000
_cell.length_b   1.000
_cell.length_c   1.000
_cell.angle_alpha   90.00
_cell.angle_beta   90.00
_cell.angle_gamma   90.00
#
_symmetry.space_group_name_H-M   'P 1'
#
loop_
_entity.id
_entity.type
_entity.pdbx_description
1 polymer ?
#
loop_
_entity_poly.entity_id
_entity_poly.type
_entity_poly.pdbx_seq_one_letter_code
_entity_poly.pdbx_strand_id
1 'polypeptide(L)'
;MFLVTLVVLMIMVVVAARSVELQQKIAGYDTQIASLGAQIEAEQTRAEQIEEFGKYTQTKAYVEEVAKDKLGLVYEGEILFQEDN
;
A
#
# COMPACT_ATOMS: atom_id res chain seq x y z
N MET A 1 9.27 -43.54 -42.64
CA MET A 1 10.25 -42.73 -41.88
C MET A 1 10.13 -41.24 -42.22
N PHE A 2 10.21 -40.81 -43.49
CA PHE A 2 10.12 -39.40 -43.91
C PHE A 2 8.85 -38.63 -43.48
N LEU A 3 7.67 -39.25 -43.59
CA LEU A 3 6.42 -38.62 -43.14
C LEU A 3 6.37 -38.40 -41.62
N VAL A 4 6.92 -39.36 -40.85
CA VAL A 4 6.97 -39.26 -39.38
C VAL A 4 7.88 -38.11 -38.96
N THR A 5 9.05 -37.98 -39.58
CA THR A 5 9.98 -36.87 -39.30
C THR A 5 9.40 -35.51 -39.66
N LEU A 6 8.61 -35.42 -40.73
CA LEU A 6 7.95 -34.17 -41.14
C LEU A 6 6.88 -33.74 -40.14
N VAL A 7 6.08 -34.68 -39.63
CA VAL A 7 5.07 -34.39 -38.60
C VAL A 7 5.73 -33.95 -37.30
N VAL A 8 6.83 -34.59 -36.89
CA VAL A 8 7.57 -34.19 -35.69
C VAL A 8 8.17 -32.77 -35.82
N LEU A 9 8.70 -32.42 -36.99
CA LEU A 9 9.18 -31.06 -37.27
C LEU A 9 8.06 -30.02 -37.21
N MET A 10 6.90 -30.30 -37.80
CA MET A 10 5.71 -29.43 -37.70
C MET A 10 5.31 -29.20 -36.23
N ILE A 11 5.27 -30.26 -35.42
CA ILE A 11 4.93 -30.16 -33.99
C ILE A 11 5.97 -29.32 -33.24
N MET A 12 7.27 -29.51 -33.50
CA MET A 12 8.33 -28.69 -32.89
C MET A 12 8.15 -27.20 -33.19
N VAL A 13 7.86 -26.84 -34.44
CA VAL A 13 7.66 -25.44 -34.84
C VAL A 13 6.46 -24.82 -34.12
N VAL A 14 5.34 -25.55 -34.05
CA VAL A 14 4.15 -25.09 -33.33
C VAL A 14 4.43 -24.90 -31.84
N VAL A 15 5.11 -25.85 -31.20
CA VAL A 15 5.47 -25.76 -29.77
C VAL A 15 6.41 -24.58 -29.52
N ALA A 16 7.42 -24.37 -30.36
CA ALA A 16 8.34 -23.24 -30.25
C ALA A 16 7.62 -21.90 -30.37
N ALA A 17 6.72 -21.75 -31.36
CA ALA A 17 5.92 -20.53 -31.53
C ALA A 17 5.02 -20.25 -30.31
N ARG A 18 4.35 -21.28 -29.79
CA ARG A 18 3.52 -21.15 -28.57
C ARG A 18 4.35 -20.84 -27.33
N SER A 19 5.56 -21.38 -27.23
CA SER A 19 6.47 -21.13 -26.10
C SER A 19 6.92 -19.67 -26.03
N VAL A 20 7.22 -19.06 -27.18
CA VAL A 20 7.54 -17.62 -27.26
C VAL A 20 6.35 -16.76 -26.85
N GLU A 21 5.14 -17.10 -27.32
CA GLU A 21 3.91 -16.39 -26.95
C GLU A 21 3.64 -16.48 -25.43
N LEU A 22 3.87 -17.64 -24.82
CA LEU A 22 3.76 -17.82 -23.37
C LEU A 22 4.80 -16.99 -22.61
N GLN A 23 6.06 -16.96 -23.05
CA GLN A 23 7.10 -16.16 -22.39
C GLN A 23 6.79 -14.66 -22.44
N GLN A 24 6.24 -14.16 -23.56
CA GLN A 24 5.82 -12.76 -23.66
C GLN A 24 4.68 -12.44 -22.69
N LYS A 25 3.71 -13.35 -22.53
CA LYS A 25 2.63 -13.21 -21.54
C LYS A 25 3.19 -13.16 -20.11
N ILE A 26 4.14 -14.03 -19.77
CA ILE A 26 4.78 -14.06 -18.44
C ILE A 26 5.48 -12.73 -18.15
N ALA A 27 6.27 -12.19 -19.08
CA ALA A 27 6.93 -10.90 -18.91
C ALA A 27 5.92 -9.74 -18.70
N GLY A 28 4.77 -9.79 -19.39
CA GLY A 28 3.68 -8.84 -19.20
C GLY A 28 2.98 -8.97 -17.84
N TYR A 29 2.96 -10.16 -17.24
CA TYR A 29 2.41 -10.37 -15.90
C TYR A 29 3.39 -9.94 -14.80
N ASP A 30 4.69 -10.19 -14.95
CA ASP A 30 5.70 -9.77 -13.98
C ASP A 30 5.73 -8.24 -13.80
N THR A 31 5.57 -7.49 -14.89
CA THR A 31 5.49 -6.02 -14.84
C THR A 31 4.25 -5.52 -14.12
N GLN A 32 3.10 -6.18 -14.31
CA GLN A 32 1.87 -5.86 -13.59
C GLN A 32 1.98 -6.20 -12.10
N ILE A 33 2.57 -7.35 -11.75
CA ILE A 33 2.79 -7.74 -10.35
C ILE A 33 3.71 -6.73 -9.65
N ALA A 34 4.80 -6.32 -10.30
CA ALA A 34 5.71 -5.31 -9.74
C ALA A 34 5.00 -3.95 -9.53
N SER A 35 4.21 -3.51 -10.51
CA SER A 35 3.45 -2.25 -10.42
C SER A 35 2.37 -2.29 -9.33
N LEU A 36 1.65 -3.40 -9.20
CA LEU A 36 0.63 -3.60 -8.17
C LEU A 36 1.27 -3.70 -6.78
N GLY A 37 2.41 -4.40 -6.65
CA GLY A 37 3.17 -4.49 -5.41
C GLY A 37 3.63 -3.12 -4.91
N ALA A 38 4.17 -2.29 -5.80
CA ALA A 38 4.59 -0.93 -5.46
C ALA A 38 3.41 -0.04 -5.00
N GLN A 39 2.23 -0.20 -5.62
CA GLN A 39 1.02 0.53 -5.20
C GLN A 39 0.51 0.08 -3.84
N ILE A 40 0.56 -1.23 -3.55
CA ILE A 40 0.19 -1.78 -2.25
C ILE A 40 1.12 -1.24 -1.16
N GLU A 41 2.43 -1.27 -1.39
CA GLU A 41 3.43 -0.79 -0.42
C GLU A 41 3.27 0.71 -0.13
N ALA A 42 3.00 1.51 -1.16
CA ALA A 42 2.74 2.95 -1.02
C ALA A 42 1.46 3.24 -0.20
N GLU A 43 0.37 2.53 -0.46
CA GLU A 43 -0.87 2.67 0.32
C GLU A 43 -0.72 2.15 1.75
N GLN A 44 0.02 1.06 1.95
CA GLN A 44 0.26 0.49 3.28
C GLN A 44 1.12 1.44 4.14
N THR A 45 2.16 2.05 3.56
CA THR A 45 2.95 3.10 4.22
C THR A 45 2.08 4.30 4.60
N ARG A 46 1.14 4.69 3.74
CA ARG A 46 0.21 5.80 4.01
C ARG A 46 -0.79 5.45 5.11
N ALA A 47 -1.28 4.22 5.15
CA ALA A 47 -2.16 3.73 6.20
C ALA A 47 -1.47 3.71 7.57
N GLU A 48 -0.22 3.24 7.64
CA GLU A 48 0.59 3.27 8.87
C GLU A 48 0.80 4.70 9.39
N GLN A 49 1.11 5.66 8.50
CA GLN A 49 1.24 7.07 8.88
C GLN A 49 -0.07 7.66 9.41
N ILE A 50 -1.22 7.29 8.83
CA ILE A 50 -2.54 7.73 9.31
C ILE A 50 -2.86 7.10 10.68
N GLU A 51 -2.51 5.82 10.89
CA GLU A 51 -2.69 5.16 12.18
C GLU A 51 -1.81 5.79 13.27
N GLU A 52 -0.56 6.12 12.95
CA GLU A 52 0.36 6.82 13.85
C GLU A 52 -0.16 8.24 14.17
N PHE A 53 -0.65 8.98 13.17
CA PHE A 53 -1.28 10.28 13.37
C PHE A 53 -2.58 10.19 14.19
N GLY A 54 -3.36 9.12 13.98
CA GLY A 54 -4.55 8.81 14.76
C GLY A 54 -4.22 8.51 16.23
N LYS A 55 -3.13 7.77 16.50
CA LYS A 55 -2.63 7.54 17.85
C LYS A 55 -2.14 8.84 18.50
N TYR A 56 -1.49 9.74 17.74
CA TYR A 56 -1.04 11.03 18.24
C TYR A 56 -2.19 11.99 18.57
N THR A 57 -3.27 11.97 17.78
CA THR A 57 -4.49 12.77 18.05
C THR A 57 -5.40 12.13 19.11
N GLN A 58 -5.35 10.81 19.30
CA GLN A 58 -6.03 10.10 20.40
C GLN A 58 -5.25 10.06 21.71
N THR A 59 -3.94 10.35 21.72
CA THR A 59 -3.22 10.53 22.97
C THR A 59 -3.86 11.71 23.71
N LYS A 60 -4.22 11.44 24.98
CA LYS A 60 -4.96 12.30 25.92
C LYS A 60 -4.59 13.79 25.92
N ALA A 61 -3.42 14.16 25.42
CA ALA A 61 -2.92 15.52 25.24
C ALA A 61 -3.86 16.43 24.41
N TYR A 62 -4.42 15.98 23.27
CA TYR A 62 -5.30 16.86 22.47
C TYR A 62 -6.65 17.10 23.15
N VAL A 63 -7.22 16.07 23.79
CA VAL A 63 -8.46 16.21 24.56
C VAL A 63 -8.24 17.09 25.79
N GLU A 64 -7.08 16.96 26.43
CA GLU A 64 -6.69 17.79 27.57
C GLU A 64 -6.48 19.26 27.18
N GLU A 65 -5.78 19.54 26.07
CA GLU A 65 -5.63 20.90 25.54
C GLU A 65 -6.99 21.51 25.17
N VAL A 66 -7.86 20.78 24.47
CA VAL A 66 -9.19 21.27 24.11
C VAL A 66 -10.08 21.50 25.35
N ALA A 67 -9.96 20.65 26.38
CA ALA A 67 -10.70 20.82 27.63
C ALA A 67 -10.18 22.03 28.44
N LYS A 68 -8.86 22.25 28.49
CA LYS A 68 -8.25 23.43 29.11
C LYS A 68 -8.63 24.71 28.37
N ASP A 69 -8.55 24.72 27.05
CA ASP A 69 -8.75 25.91 26.21
C ASP A 69 -10.22 26.28 26.01
N LYS A 70 -11.11 25.29 25.76
CA LYS A 70 -12.54 25.56 25.50
C LYS A 70 -13.45 25.47 26.72
N LEU A 71 -13.12 24.62 27.69
CA LEU A 71 -13.96 24.38 28.87
C LEU A 71 -13.37 25.00 30.15
N GLY A 72 -12.16 25.57 30.09
CA GLY A 72 -11.48 26.15 31.25
C GLY A 72 -11.17 25.13 32.35
N LEU A 73 -11.14 23.84 32.01
CA LEU A 73 -10.97 22.76 32.98
C LEU A 73 -9.50 22.65 33.37
N VAL A 74 -9.20 22.97 34.62
CA VAL A 74 -7.87 22.85 35.24
C VAL A 74 -7.88 21.78 36.33
N TYR A 75 -6.72 21.19 36.64
CA TYR A 75 -6.63 20.21 37.72
C TYR A 75 -6.78 20.88 39.10
N GLU A 76 -7.21 20.12 40.10
CA GLU A 76 -7.38 20.59 41.48
C GLU A 76 -6.02 21.05 42.04
N GLY A 77 -5.81 22.37 42.11
CA GLY A 77 -4.54 23.00 42.51
C GLY A 77 -3.85 23.85 41.44
N GLU A 78 -4.34 23.88 40.20
CA GLU A 78 -3.84 24.74 39.12
C GLU A 78 -4.67 26.03 39.00
N ILE A 79 -4.00 27.18 38.77
CA ILE A 79 -4.66 28.50 38.65
C ILE A 79 -4.69 28.90 37.16
N LEU A 80 -5.89 29.08 36.61
CA LEU A 80 -6.08 29.58 35.24
C LEU A 80 -5.96 31.11 35.24
N PHE A 81 -4.97 31.65 34.52
CA PHE A 81 -4.88 33.09 34.23
C PHE A 81 -5.55 33.36 32.88
N GLN A 82 -6.68 34.07 32.89
CA GLN A 82 -7.26 34.67 31.69
C GLN A 82 -6.83 36.14 31.66
N GLU A 83 -6.23 36.59 30.56
CA GLU A 83 -6.00 38.02 30.34
C GLU A 83 -7.34 38.66 29.96
N ASP A 84 -7.87 39.52 30.84
CA ASP A 84 -9.05 40.32 30.57
C ASP A 84 -8.73 41.30 29.43
N ASN A 85 -9.39 41.13 28.28
CA ASN A 85 -9.46 42.14 27.22
C ASN A 85 -10.90 42.26 26.72
#